data_AF-A0A9Q8QD51-F1
#
_entry.id   AF-A0A9Q8QD51-F1
#
_cell.length_a   1.000
_cell.length_b   1.000
_cell.length_c   1.000
_cell.angle_alpha   90.00
_cell.angle_beta   90.00
_cell.angle_gamma   90.00
#
_symmetry.space_group_name_H-M   'P 1'
#
loop_
_entity.id
_entity.type
_entity.pdbx_description
1 polymer ?
#
loop_
_entity_poly.entity_id
_entity_poly.type
_entity_poly.pdbx_seq_one_letter_code
_entity_poly.pdbx_strand_id
1 'polypeptide(L)'
;WLILNIIHADLHLGNILLRLPREFDSLTDDQLNSRYGAPELEPVRRLDGGALPPGVPSFGVKSAWFGKPSEEIRISEAEIFLADFGEAFLPSQESRHESHTPFTIQPPEARFEPDKPLSFPADIWTMACSIWAILGQRPLFEDILATPDNTTCEQVDALGNLPPEWWNKWEARRQWFNNDGSPLKQRLQRTWEDRFEDSIQESRRREGMPVLEAEESDAIFVMLRSMLSFRPETRLTADKVLESKWMKKWALPTYENMRACSGRGQPEEVNI
;
A
#
# COMPACT_ATOMS: atom_id res chain seq x y z
N TRP A 1 -8.33 12.90 3.86
CA TRP A 1 -9.65 12.29 3.57
C TRP A 1 -10.37 11.86 4.84
N LEU A 2 -9.68 11.30 5.85
CA LEU A 2 -10.28 11.01 7.17
C LEU A 2 -10.93 12.24 7.85
N ILE A 3 -10.37 13.45 7.67
CA ILE A 3 -10.95 14.72 8.15
C ILE A 3 -12.27 15.09 7.41
N LEU A 4 -12.47 14.57 6.19
CA LEU A 4 -13.68 14.79 5.40
C LEU A 4 -14.74 13.69 5.63
N ASN A 5 -14.50 12.77 6.58
CA ASN A 5 -15.34 11.58 6.81
C ASN A 5 -15.55 10.70 5.57
N ILE A 6 -14.56 10.67 4.67
CA ILE A 6 -14.56 9.83 3.45
C ILE A 6 -13.73 8.59 3.71
N ILE A 7 -14.26 7.42 3.33
CA ILE A 7 -13.51 6.17 3.21
C ILE A 7 -12.99 6.09 1.77
N HIS A 8 -11.70 5.82 1.61
CA HIS A 8 -11.10 5.64 0.29
C HIS A 8 -11.53 4.32 -0.36
N ALA A 9 -11.61 3.25 0.43
CA ALA A 9 -12.04 1.90 0.05
C ALA A 9 -11.16 1.18 -0.98
N ASP A 10 -10.19 1.89 -1.57
CA ASP A 10 -9.18 1.35 -2.50
C ASP A 10 -7.76 1.89 -2.26
N LEU A 11 -7.35 2.02 -1.00
CA LEU A 11 -6.03 2.55 -0.67
C LEU A 11 -4.94 1.48 -0.91
N HIS A 12 -4.06 1.73 -1.87
CA HIS A 12 -2.89 0.88 -2.16
C HIS A 12 -1.76 1.68 -2.81
N LEU A 13 -0.56 1.09 -2.96
CA LEU A 13 0.61 1.80 -3.49
C LEU A 13 0.40 2.41 -4.88
N GLY A 14 -0.35 1.74 -5.77
CA GLY A 14 -0.74 2.29 -7.07
C GLY A 14 -1.56 3.60 -7.01
N ASN A 15 -2.22 3.87 -5.88
CA ASN A 15 -3.00 5.08 -5.65
C ASN A 15 -2.24 6.11 -4.78
N ILE A 16 -1.01 5.80 -4.35
CA ILE A 16 -0.12 6.72 -3.63
C ILE A 16 0.93 7.23 -4.61
N LEU A 17 0.79 8.49 -5.01
CA LEU A 17 1.60 9.07 -6.08
C LEU A 17 2.58 10.10 -5.54
N LEU A 18 3.78 10.14 -6.10
CA LEU A 18 4.74 11.23 -5.86
C LEU A 18 4.31 12.48 -6.60
N ARG A 19 4.33 13.61 -5.91
CA ARG A 19 4.06 14.92 -6.50
C ARG A 19 5.17 15.29 -7.46
N LEU A 20 4.79 15.67 -8.68
CA LEU A 20 5.75 16.23 -9.63
C LEU A 20 6.32 17.56 -9.11
N PRO A 21 7.59 17.88 -9.44
CA PRO A 21 8.19 19.16 -9.10
C PRO A 21 7.36 20.33 -9.67
N ARG A 22 7.31 21.46 -8.96
CA ARG A 22 6.48 22.63 -9.35
C ARG A 22 6.89 23.22 -10.69
N GLU A 23 8.14 23.05 -11.08
CA GLU A 23 8.67 23.49 -12.37
C GLU A 23 7.91 22.83 -13.52
N PHE A 24 7.36 21.63 -13.31
CA PHE A 24 6.62 20.88 -14.32
C PHE A 24 5.40 21.65 -14.83
N ASP A 25 4.71 22.40 -13.95
CA ASP A 25 3.54 23.23 -14.32
C ASP A 25 3.92 24.42 -15.24
N SER A 26 5.21 24.75 -15.33
CA SER A 26 5.71 25.90 -16.11
C SER A 26 6.34 25.51 -17.45
N LEU A 27 6.48 24.21 -17.72
CA LEU A 27 7.09 23.72 -18.97
C LEU A 27 6.11 23.83 -20.13
N THR A 28 6.60 24.26 -21.29
CA THR A 28 5.85 24.14 -22.55
C THR A 28 5.88 22.71 -23.06
N ASP A 29 4.96 22.36 -23.97
CA ASP A 29 4.94 21.04 -24.62
C ASP A 29 6.29 20.70 -25.28
N ASP A 30 6.93 21.67 -25.95
CA ASP A 30 8.25 21.48 -26.57
C ASP A 30 9.35 21.19 -25.53
N GLN A 31 9.30 21.84 -24.37
CA GLN A 31 10.24 21.60 -23.28
C GLN A 31 10.01 20.24 -22.62
N LEU A 32 8.75 19.84 -22.44
CA LEU A 32 8.38 18.50 -21.96
C LEU A 32 8.90 17.43 -22.92
N ASN A 33 8.61 17.57 -24.21
CA ASN A 33 9.03 16.63 -25.24
C ASN A 33 10.56 16.56 -25.38
N SER A 34 11.25 17.69 -25.26
CA SER A 34 12.72 17.72 -25.29
C SER A 34 13.35 16.99 -24.10
N ARG A 35 12.68 17.00 -22.93
CA ARG A 35 13.20 16.41 -21.69
C ARG A 35 12.82 14.93 -21.52
N TYR A 36 11.59 14.56 -21.85
CA TYR A 36 11.01 13.25 -21.57
C TYR A 36 10.71 12.43 -22.84
N GLY A 37 10.99 12.99 -24.02
CA GLY A 37 10.65 12.40 -25.31
C GLY A 37 9.28 12.84 -25.81
N ALA A 38 9.11 12.82 -27.13
CA ALA A 38 7.82 13.08 -27.75
C ALA A 38 6.85 11.92 -27.48
N PRO A 39 5.51 12.18 -27.46
CA PRO A 39 4.53 11.14 -27.24
C PRO A 39 4.64 10.02 -28.27
N GLU A 40 4.78 8.79 -27.80
CA GLU A 40 4.83 7.63 -28.68
C GLU A 40 3.41 7.17 -29.02
N LEU A 41 3.08 7.19 -30.32
CA LEU A 41 1.78 6.76 -30.80
C LEU A 41 1.80 5.27 -31.14
N GLU A 42 0.82 4.54 -30.63
CA GLU A 42 0.62 3.13 -30.95
C GLU A 42 -0.67 2.94 -31.77
N PRO A 43 -0.60 2.38 -32.99
CA PRO A 43 -1.77 2.25 -33.84
C PRO A 43 -2.77 1.27 -33.26
N VAL A 44 -4.03 1.70 -33.15
CA VAL A 44 -5.13 0.80 -32.78
C VAL A 44 -5.49 -0.02 -33.99
N ARG A 45 -5.43 -1.35 -33.87
CA ARG A 45 -5.74 -2.28 -34.97
C ARG A 45 -6.68 -3.35 -34.46
N ARG A 46 -7.63 -3.76 -35.31
CA ARG A 46 -8.45 -4.92 -35.02
C ARG A 46 -7.64 -6.19 -35.22
N LEU A 47 -7.82 -7.16 -34.33
CA LEU A 47 -7.15 -8.47 -34.40
C LEU A 47 -7.53 -9.24 -35.68
N ASP A 48 -8.72 -8.99 -36.23
CA ASP A 48 -9.19 -9.59 -37.49
C ASP A 48 -8.75 -8.80 -38.75
N GLY A 49 -7.98 -7.73 -38.59
CA GLY A 49 -7.49 -6.90 -39.70
C GLY A 49 -8.54 -6.00 -40.36
N GLY A 50 -9.77 -5.95 -39.85
CA GLY A 50 -10.83 -5.11 -40.38
C GLY A 50 -10.64 -3.61 -40.10
N ALA A 51 -11.45 -2.78 -40.75
CA ALA A 51 -11.49 -1.34 -40.47
C ALA A 51 -12.03 -1.05 -39.05
N LEU A 52 -11.51 0.01 -38.42
CA LEU A 52 -11.97 0.49 -37.11
C LEU A 52 -13.41 1.04 -37.22
N PRO A 53 -14.29 0.74 -36.25
CA PRO A 53 -15.62 1.33 -36.19
C PRO A 53 -15.58 2.86 -36.03
N PRO A 54 -16.64 3.57 -36.43
CA PRO A 54 -16.78 4.99 -36.13
C PRO A 54 -16.66 5.26 -34.62
N GLY A 55 -15.88 6.27 -34.24
CA GLY A 55 -15.67 6.67 -32.85
C GLY A 55 -14.50 6.00 -32.13
N VAL A 56 -13.83 5.01 -32.75
CA VAL A 56 -12.60 4.41 -32.19
C VAL A 56 -11.38 5.23 -32.63
N PRO A 57 -10.51 5.68 -31.70
CA PRO A 57 -9.25 6.36 -32.05
C PRO A 57 -8.37 5.48 -32.94
N SER A 58 -7.68 6.10 -33.90
CA SER A 58 -6.74 5.39 -34.80
C SER A 58 -5.41 5.04 -34.13
N PHE A 59 -5.10 5.68 -33.01
CA PHE A 59 -3.91 5.43 -32.20
C PHE A 59 -4.21 5.67 -30.72
N GLY A 60 -3.51 4.92 -29.86
CA GLY A 60 -3.31 5.26 -28.46
C GLY A 60 -2.01 6.04 -28.30
N VAL A 61 -1.87 6.72 -27.17
CA VAL A 61 -0.61 7.35 -26.77
C VAL A 61 -0.04 6.51 -25.64
N LYS A 62 1.20 6.05 -25.77
CA LYS A 62 1.86 5.31 -24.69
C LYS A 62 2.12 6.25 -23.51
N SER A 63 1.99 5.72 -22.29
CA SER A 63 2.26 6.48 -21.07
C SER A 63 3.70 6.98 -21.06
N ALA A 64 3.88 8.28 -20.85
CA ALA A 64 5.19 8.87 -20.65
C ALA A 64 5.72 8.54 -19.24
N TRP A 65 7.02 8.28 -19.14
CA TRP A 65 7.70 8.07 -17.87
C TRP A 65 8.39 9.38 -17.43
N PHE A 66 7.82 10.02 -16.40
CA PHE A 66 8.36 11.26 -15.82
C PHE A 66 9.18 11.02 -14.54
N GLY A 67 9.35 9.76 -14.15
CA GLY A 67 10.06 9.39 -12.93
C GLY A 67 11.58 9.49 -13.05
N LYS A 68 12.24 9.36 -11.90
CA LYS A 68 13.69 9.22 -11.76
C LYS A 68 14.00 8.06 -10.81
N PRO A 69 15.23 7.52 -10.80
CA PRO A 69 15.63 6.50 -9.83
C PRO A 69 15.31 6.94 -8.40
N SER A 70 14.91 6.00 -7.54
CA SER A 70 14.54 6.26 -6.14
C SER A 70 15.63 6.98 -5.37
N GLU A 71 16.89 6.65 -5.66
CA GLU A 71 18.10 7.18 -5.03
C GLU A 71 18.38 8.64 -5.41
N GLU A 72 17.69 9.16 -6.44
CA GLU A 72 17.76 10.54 -6.91
C GLU A 72 16.57 11.40 -6.44
N ILE A 73 15.59 10.79 -5.76
CA ILE A 73 14.48 11.50 -5.15
C ILE A 73 14.98 12.13 -3.85
N ARG A 74 14.98 13.46 -3.79
CA ARG A 74 15.32 14.17 -2.56
C ARG A 74 14.14 14.11 -1.61
N ILE A 75 14.43 14.18 -0.31
CA ILE A 75 13.40 14.28 0.73
C ILE A 75 12.43 15.44 0.41
N SER A 76 12.96 16.60 0.03
CA SER A 76 12.17 17.79 -0.35
C SER A 76 11.23 17.62 -1.55
N GLU A 77 11.42 16.56 -2.36
CA GLU A 77 10.58 16.18 -3.51
C GLU A 77 9.67 14.97 -3.21
N ALA A 78 9.84 14.30 -2.06
CA ALA A 78 9.10 13.11 -1.68
C ALA A 78 7.69 13.40 -1.13
N GLU A 79 7.08 14.51 -1.56
CA GLU A 79 5.69 14.81 -1.23
C GLU A 79 4.77 13.81 -1.96
N ILE A 80 3.91 13.13 -1.21
CA ILE A 80 2.95 12.19 -1.77
C ILE A 80 1.54 12.78 -1.80
N PHE A 81 0.73 12.32 -2.73
CA PHE A 81 -0.71 12.56 -2.76
C PHE A 81 -1.45 11.23 -2.96
N LEU A 82 -2.64 11.17 -2.37
CA LEU A 82 -3.56 10.08 -2.60
C LEU A 82 -4.40 10.41 -3.83
N ALA A 83 -4.50 9.46 -4.75
CA ALA A 83 -5.24 9.56 -5.98
C ALA A 83 -6.33 8.49 -6.05
N ASP A 84 -7.14 8.56 -7.11
CA ASP A 84 -8.21 7.61 -7.42
C ASP A 84 -9.27 7.43 -6.32
N PHE A 85 -10.13 8.43 -6.19
CA PHE A 85 -11.30 8.39 -5.31
C PHE A 85 -12.53 7.76 -5.99
N GLY A 86 -12.35 6.97 -7.07
CA GLY A 86 -13.48 6.34 -7.78
C GLY A 86 -14.30 5.38 -6.91
N GLU A 87 -13.62 4.73 -5.96
CA GLU A 87 -14.24 3.82 -4.98
C GLU A 87 -14.58 4.49 -3.64
N ALA A 88 -14.23 5.77 -3.49
CA ALA A 88 -14.41 6.46 -2.23
C ALA A 88 -15.89 6.78 -1.98
N PHE A 89 -16.31 6.69 -0.71
CA PHE A 89 -17.69 6.97 -0.33
C PHE A 89 -17.81 7.63 1.04
N LEU A 90 -18.95 8.27 1.27
CA LEU A 90 -19.33 8.85 2.56
C LEU A 90 -20.22 7.85 3.31
N PRO A 91 -19.78 7.26 4.44
CA PRO A 91 -20.57 6.28 5.19
C PRO A 91 -21.90 6.81 5.72
N SER A 92 -22.04 8.14 5.81
CA SER A 92 -23.28 8.82 6.19
C SER A 92 -24.32 8.90 5.06
N GLN A 93 -23.91 8.64 3.82
CA GLN A 93 -24.75 8.76 2.62
C GLN A 93 -24.92 7.43 1.89
N GLU A 94 -23.90 6.57 1.91
CA GLU A 94 -23.87 5.31 1.18
C GLU A 94 -23.33 4.19 2.08
N SER A 95 -23.84 2.97 1.85
CA SER A 95 -23.40 1.75 2.52
C SER A 95 -22.79 0.80 1.48
N ARG A 96 -21.46 0.63 1.52
CA ARG A 96 -20.73 -0.30 0.66
C ARG A 96 -20.23 -1.48 1.48
N HIS A 97 -20.39 -2.68 0.95
CA HIS A 97 -20.02 -3.93 1.62
C HIS A 97 -18.83 -4.62 0.94
N GLU A 98 -18.62 -4.33 -0.33
CA GLU A 98 -17.56 -4.92 -1.14
C GLU A 98 -16.31 -4.04 -1.11
N SER A 99 -15.15 -4.69 -1.02
CA SER A 99 -13.83 -4.04 -1.09
C SER A 99 -13.19 -4.37 -2.42
N HIS A 100 -12.91 -3.35 -3.23
CA HIS A 100 -12.28 -3.51 -4.54
C HIS A 100 -10.75 -3.46 -4.52
N THR A 101 -10.16 -3.34 -3.32
CA THR A 101 -8.71 -3.49 -3.15
C THR A 101 -8.19 -4.83 -3.67
N PRO A 102 -6.92 -4.86 -4.13
CA PRO A 102 -6.23 -6.11 -4.45
C PRO A 102 -6.37 -7.15 -3.32
N PHE A 103 -6.62 -8.41 -3.69
CA PHE A 103 -6.96 -9.47 -2.73
C PHE A 103 -5.99 -9.59 -1.56
N THR A 104 -4.69 -9.40 -1.81
CA THR A 104 -3.64 -9.55 -0.78
C THR A 104 -3.75 -8.56 0.36
N ILE A 105 -4.23 -7.35 0.08
CA ILE A 105 -4.35 -6.28 1.08
C ILE A 105 -5.80 -6.04 1.48
N GLN A 106 -6.73 -6.85 0.96
CA GLN A 106 -8.15 -6.73 1.28
C GLN A 106 -8.35 -6.91 2.80
N PRO A 107 -9.09 -6.01 3.45
CA PRO A 107 -9.38 -6.13 4.87
C PRO A 107 -10.21 -7.40 5.15
N PRO A 108 -9.87 -8.21 6.16
CA PRO A 108 -10.43 -9.55 6.35
C PRO A 108 -11.94 -9.56 6.61
N GLU A 109 -12.51 -8.50 7.19
CA GLU A 109 -13.95 -8.34 7.39
C GLU A 109 -14.73 -8.29 6.09
N ALA A 110 -14.16 -7.81 4.98
CA ALA A 110 -14.82 -7.83 3.67
C ALA A 110 -15.15 -9.27 3.23
N ARG A 111 -14.32 -10.22 3.66
CA ARG A 111 -14.52 -11.65 3.43
C ARG A 111 -15.42 -12.30 4.48
N PHE A 112 -15.19 -12.01 5.76
CA PHE A 112 -15.78 -12.76 6.87
C PHE A 112 -17.09 -12.18 7.43
N GLU A 113 -17.37 -10.92 7.11
CA GLU A 113 -18.56 -10.16 7.52
C GLU A 113 -19.19 -9.43 6.32
N PRO A 114 -19.54 -10.12 5.22
CA PRO A 114 -20.02 -9.50 3.98
C PRO A 114 -21.34 -8.71 4.15
N ASP A 115 -22.11 -9.01 5.20
CA ASP A 115 -23.35 -8.30 5.51
C ASP A 115 -23.12 -7.00 6.30
N LYS A 116 -21.88 -6.71 6.71
CA LYS A 116 -21.53 -5.45 7.37
C LYS A 116 -20.89 -4.49 6.36
N PRO A 117 -21.25 -3.20 6.40
CA PRO A 117 -20.59 -2.24 5.53
C PRO A 117 -19.15 -2.01 5.93
N LEU A 118 -18.32 -1.71 4.94
CA LEU A 118 -16.98 -1.20 5.15
C LEU A 118 -17.03 0.11 5.93
N SER A 119 -16.06 0.26 6.81
CA SER A 119 -15.91 1.42 7.70
C SER A 119 -14.45 1.89 7.69
N PHE A 120 -14.16 3.04 8.31
CA PHE A 120 -12.80 3.61 8.33
C PHE A 120 -11.65 2.64 8.70
N PRO A 121 -11.84 1.66 9.61
CA PRO A 121 -10.82 0.65 9.89
C PRO A 121 -10.39 -0.21 8.68
N ALA A 122 -11.18 -0.27 7.60
CA ALA A 122 -10.79 -0.92 6.35
C ALA A 122 -9.59 -0.20 5.71
N ASP A 123 -9.63 1.12 5.62
CA ASP A 123 -8.51 1.93 5.13
C ASP A 123 -7.28 1.84 6.04
N ILE A 124 -7.48 1.64 7.36
CA ILE A 124 -6.35 1.47 8.29
C ILE A 124 -5.59 0.17 7.99
N TRP A 125 -6.32 -0.91 7.67
CA TRP A 125 -5.71 -2.19 7.31
C TRP A 125 -4.87 -2.07 6.03
N THR A 126 -5.44 -1.48 4.98
CA THR A 126 -4.77 -1.32 3.69
C THR A 126 -3.62 -0.30 3.76
N MET A 127 -3.75 0.72 4.62
CA MET A 127 -2.66 1.66 4.96
C MET A 127 -1.49 0.93 5.64
N ALA A 128 -1.74 0.01 6.57
CA ALA A 128 -0.67 -0.76 7.21
C ALA A 128 0.06 -1.66 6.21
N CYS A 129 -0.68 -2.32 5.31
CA CYS A 129 -0.09 -3.10 4.22
C CYS A 129 0.78 -2.23 3.30
N SER A 130 0.31 -1.01 2.99
CA SER A 130 1.04 -0.04 2.18
C SER A 130 2.31 0.46 2.88
N ILE A 131 2.25 0.78 4.18
CA ILE A 131 3.43 1.17 4.97
C ILE A 131 4.46 0.05 4.98
N TRP A 132 4.05 -1.20 5.20
CA TRP A 132 4.96 -2.35 5.12
C TRP A 132 5.65 -2.43 3.75
N ALA A 133 4.87 -2.33 2.67
CA ALA A 133 5.37 -2.44 1.31
C ALA A 133 6.28 -1.26 0.90
N ILE A 134 6.16 -0.10 1.56
CA ILE A 134 7.12 1.01 1.41
C ILE A 134 8.43 0.72 2.15
N LEU A 135 8.34 0.10 3.34
CA LEU A 135 9.51 -0.20 4.17
C LEU A 135 10.32 -1.39 3.64
N GLY A 136 9.66 -2.37 3.00
CA GLY A 136 10.25 -3.61 2.54
C GLY A 136 10.24 -3.79 1.02
N GLN A 137 11.02 -4.74 0.52
CA GLN A 137 11.04 -5.11 -0.90
C GLN A 137 9.96 -6.13 -1.30
N ARG A 138 9.26 -6.72 -0.33
CA ARG A 138 8.20 -7.70 -0.56
C ARG A 138 6.94 -7.31 0.23
N PRO A 139 5.74 -7.59 -0.30
CA PRO A 139 4.50 -7.31 0.40
C PRO A 139 4.41 -8.15 1.68
N LEU A 140 3.62 -7.69 2.65
CA LEU A 140 3.39 -8.44 3.90
C LEU A 140 2.70 -9.78 3.62
N PHE A 141 1.78 -9.79 2.66
CA PHE A 141 1.03 -10.97 2.20
C PHE A 141 1.33 -11.19 0.72
N GLU A 142 1.70 -12.44 0.36
CA GLU A 142 2.17 -12.79 -0.99
C GLU A 142 1.08 -12.60 -2.07
N ASP A 143 1.43 -12.01 -3.20
CA ASP A 143 0.50 -11.64 -4.29
C ASP A 143 0.52 -12.58 -5.49
N ILE A 144 1.56 -13.40 -5.62
CA ILE A 144 1.69 -14.35 -6.72
C ILE A 144 0.61 -15.43 -6.60
N LEU A 145 -0.32 -15.42 -7.57
CA LEU A 145 -1.45 -16.36 -7.65
C LEU A 145 -2.31 -16.37 -6.38
N ALA A 146 -2.43 -15.22 -5.72
CA ALA A 146 -3.18 -15.08 -4.48
C ALA A 146 -4.65 -15.46 -4.68
N THR A 147 -5.12 -16.38 -3.83
CA THR A 147 -6.56 -16.66 -3.64
C THR A 147 -7.01 -16.09 -2.29
N PRO A 148 -8.32 -15.90 -2.06
CA PRO A 148 -8.80 -15.52 -0.73
C PRO A 148 -8.30 -16.47 0.37
N ASP A 149 -8.32 -17.78 0.13
CA ASP A 149 -7.84 -18.79 1.07
C ASP A 149 -6.34 -18.69 1.35
N ASN A 150 -5.52 -18.54 0.31
CA ASN A 150 -4.08 -18.35 0.51
C ASN A 150 -3.78 -17.04 1.23
N THR A 151 -4.49 -15.95 0.92
CA THR A 151 -4.30 -14.66 1.59
C THR A 151 -4.63 -14.75 3.07
N THR A 152 -5.78 -15.36 3.43
CA THR A 152 -6.12 -15.57 4.85
C THR A 152 -5.09 -16.47 5.55
N CYS A 153 -4.52 -17.44 4.83
CA CYS A 153 -3.44 -18.27 5.34
C CYS A 153 -2.18 -17.45 5.69
N GLU A 154 -1.77 -16.56 4.80
CA GLU A 154 -0.65 -15.63 5.03
C GLU A 154 -0.93 -14.66 6.19
N GLN A 155 -2.18 -14.16 6.29
CA GLN A 155 -2.62 -13.32 7.42
C GLN A 155 -2.51 -14.06 8.75
N VAL A 156 -2.93 -15.34 8.81
CA VAL A 156 -2.84 -16.14 10.03
C VAL A 156 -1.38 -16.44 10.39
N ASP A 157 -0.55 -16.76 9.41
CA ASP A 157 0.88 -17.02 9.64
C ASP A 157 1.60 -15.82 10.26
N ALA A 158 1.26 -14.60 9.81
CA ALA A 158 1.88 -13.35 10.26
C ALA A 158 1.27 -12.79 11.56
N LEU A 159 -0.07 -12.84 11.69
CA LEU A 159 -0.81 -12.12 12.74
C LEU A 159 -1.36 -13.03 13.84
N GLY A 160 -1.33 -14.35 13.63
CA GLY A 160 -1.91 -15.34 14.52
C GLY A 160 -3.35 -15.71 14.16
N ASN A 161 -4.03 -16.41 15.07
CA ASN A 161 -5.35 -16.98 14.78
C ASN A 161 -6.42 -15.92 14.52
N LEU A 162 -7.32 -16.23 13.58
CA LEU A 162 -8.53 -15.45 13.35
C LEU A 162 -9.44 -15.44 14.58
N PRO A 163 -10.34 -14.44 14.70
CA PRO A 163 -11.49 -14.52 15.59
C PRO A 163 -12.24 -15.86 15.44
N PRO A 164 -12.69 -16.51 16.52
CA PRO A 164 -13.28 -17.86 16.46
C PRO A 164 -14.43 -18.00 15.46
N GLU A 165 -15.27 -16.98 15.33
CA GLU A 165 -16.38 -16.95 14.38
C GLU A 165 -15.93 -16.88 12.92
N TRP A 166 -14.77 -16.27 12.63
CA TRP A 166 -14.18 -16.24 11.29
C TRP A 166 -13.41 -17.53 11.01
N TRP A 167 -12.66 -18.02 12.01
CA TRP A 167 -11.97 -19.31 11.96
C TRP A 167 -12.91 -20.46 11.59
N ASN A 168 -14.08 -20.50 12.23
CA ASN A 168 -15.08 -21.55 11.99
C ASN A 168 -15.78 -21.43 10.63
N LYS A 169 -15.83 -20.24 10.01
CA LYS A 169 -16.37 -20.05 8.64
C LYS A 169 -15.37 -20.48 7.55
N TRP A 170 -14.08 -20.48 7.86
CA TRP A 170 -13.04 -20.75 6.87
C TRP A 170 -12.78 -22.25 6.67
N GLU A 171 -13.64 -22.97 5.95
CA GLU A 171 -13.53 -24.43 5.81
C GLU A 171 -12.23 -24.92 5.15
N ALA A 172 -11.70 -24.17 4.19
CA ALA A 172 -10.46 -24.52 3.51
C ALA A 172 -9.22 -24.50 4.44
N ARG A 173 -9.31 -23.88 5.64
CA ARG A 173 -8.21 -23.82 6.63
C ARG A 173 -7.57 -25.18 6.93
N ARG A 174 -8.33 -26.26 6.82
CA ARG A 174 -7.90 -27.65 7.08
C ARG A 174 -6.78 -28.12 6.14
N GLN A 175 -6.56 -27.41 5.02
CA GLN A 175 -5.44 -27.66 4.12
C GLN A 175 -4.09 -27.20 4.72
N TRP A 176 -4.12 -26.30 5.70
CA TRP A 176 -2.92 -25.63 6.23
C TRP A 176 -2.77 -25.70 7.75
N PHE A 177 -3.88 -25.87 8.49
CA PHE A 177 -3.92 -25.81 9.95
C PHE A 177 -4.69 -27.00 10.56
N ASN A 178 -4.26 -27.39 11.76
CA ASN A 178 -4.99 -28.27 12.66
C ASN A 178 -6.19 -27.52 13.28
N ASN A 179 -7.09 -28.28 13.94
CA ASN A 179 -8.28 -27.71 14.57
C ASN A 179 -7.97 -26.70 15.69
N ASP A 180 -6.80 -26.80 16.33
CA ASP A 180 -6.34 -25.90 17.39
C ASP A 180 -5.65 -24.62 16.86
N GLY A 181 -5.57 -24.46 15.54
CA GLY A 181 -4.90 -23.32 14.89
C GLY A 181 -3.41 -23.52 14.64
N SER A 182 -2.81 -24.62 15.12
CA SER A 182 -1.40 -24.90 14.82
C SER A 182 -1.21 -25.28 13.34
N PRO A 183 -0.11 -24.85 12.69
CA PRO A 183 0.16 -25.24 11.31
C PRO A 183 0.38 -26.77 11.19
N LEU A 184 0.05 -27.33 10.03
CA LEU A 184 0.35 -28.74 9.74
C LEU A 184 1.88 -28.98 9.75
N LYS A 185 2.33 -30.10 10.32
CA LYS A 185 3.75 -30.40 10.62
C LYS A 185 4.74 -30.22 9.46
N GLN A 186 4.31 -30.35 8.22
CA GLN A 186 5.17 -30.27 7.03
C GLN A 186 5.10 -28.91 6.32
N ARG A 187 4.30 -27.98 6.84
CA ARG A 187 4.13 -26.66 6.25
C ARG A 187 5.22 -25.71 6.75
N LEU A 188 5.89 -25.05 5.82
CA LEU A 188 6.74 -23.91 6.13
C LEU A 188 5.83 -22.71 6.46
N GLN A 189 5.83 -22.30 7.72
CA GLN A 189 5.18 -21.07 8.17
C GLN A 189 6.16 -19.92 7.99
N ARG A 190 5.69 -18.79 7.46
CA ARG A 190 6.46 -17.52 7.49
C ARG A 190 5.84 -16.58 8.50
N THR A 191 6.48 -16.48 9.66
CA THR A 191 6.04 -15.60 10.74
C THR A 191 6.22 -14.13 10.39
N TRP A 192 5.68 -13.24 11.21
CA TRP A 192 5.93 -11.80 11.08
C TRP A 192 7.42 -11.47 11.13
N GLU A 193 8.14 -12.10 12.06
CA GLU A 193 9.56 -11.87 12.28
C GLU A 193 10.38 -12.37 11.08
N ASP A 194 10.05 -13.54 10.51
CA ASP A 194 10.68 -14.03 9.27
C ASP A 194 10.41 -13.07 8.11
N ARG A 195 9.18 -12.57 7.98
CA ARG A 195 8.82 -11.61 6.93
C ARG A 195 9.57 -10.30 7.07
N PHE A 196 9.71 -9.79 8.29
CA PHE A 196 10.45 -8.56 8.56
C PHE A 196 11.93 -8.72 8.24
N GLU A 197 12.53 -9.83 8.66
CA GLU A 197 13.92 -10.15 8.39
C GLU A 197 14.18 -10.24 6.88
N ASP A 198 13.45 -11.08 6.16
CA ASP A 198 13.67 -11.32 4.73
C ASP A 198 13.34 -10.08 3.87
N SER A 199 12.21 -9.42 4.17
CA SER A 199 11.66 -8.37 3.29
C SER A 199 12.23 -6.99 3.57
N ILE A 200 12.69 -6.73 4.79
CA ILE A 200 13.14 -5.40 5.22
C ILE A 200 14.63 -5.41 5.57
N GLN A 201 15.04 -6.21 6.57
CA GLN A 201 16.40 -6.15 7.09
C GLN A 201 17.45 -6.75 6.15
N GLU A 202 17.17 -7.92 5.57
CA GLU A 202 18.08 -8.58 4.62
C GLU A 202 18.24 -7.76 3.35
N SER A 203 17.12 -7.24 2.83
CA SER A 203 17.13 -6.36 1.67
C SER A 203 17.98 -5.12 1.92
N ARG A 204 17.83 -4.45 3.08
CA ARG A 204 18.69 -3.32 3.47
C ARG A 204 20.17 -3.69 3.54
N ARG A 205 20.51 -4.82 4.17
CA ARG A 205 21.90 -5.32 4.23
C ARG A 205 22.49 -5.56 2.86
N ARG A 206 21.73 -6.19 1.96
CA ARG A 206 22.19 -6.51 0.60
C ARG A 206 22.47 -5.26 -0.23
N GLU A 207 21.63 -4.23 -0.07
CA GLU A 207 21.81 -2.93 -0.76
C GLU A 207 22.75 -1.96 0.00
N GLY A 208 23.36 -2.39 1.11
CA GLY A 208 24.29 -1.55 1.89
C GLY A 208 23.61 -0.41 2.67
N MET A 209 22.29 -0.46 2.84
CA MET A 209 21.52 0.50 3.63
C MET A 209 21.62 0.18 5.14
N PRO A 210 21.51 1.20 6.02
CA PRO A 210 21.36 0.98 7.44
C PRO A 210 20.14 0.08 7.75
N VAL A 211 20.39 -0.96 8.55
CA VAL A 211 19.33 -1.79 9.13
C VAL A 211 18.54 -1.00 10.16
N LEU A 212 17.27 -1.36 10.34
CA LEU A 212 16.44 -0.75 11.38
C LEU A 212 16.92 -1.26 12.75
N GLU A 213 17.17 -0.34 13.67
CA GLU A 213 17.57 -0.70 15.03
C GLU A 213 16.43 -1.42 15.76
N ALA A 214 16.77 -2.18 16.81
CA ALA A 214 15.78 -2.94 17.58
C ALA A 214 14.66 -2.04 18.12
N GLU A 215 15.00 -0.85 18.64
CA GLU A 215 14.01 0.06 19.20
C GLU A 215 13.02 0.61 18.15
N GLU A 216 13.51 0.88 16.94
CA GLU A 216 12.68 1.32 15.83
C GLU A 216 11.81 0.18 15.30
N SER A 217 12.40 -1.00 15.14
CA SER A 217 11.72 -2.22 14.71
C SER A 217 10.56 -2.57 15.64
N ASP A 218 10.79 -2.53 16.96
CA ASP A 218 9.75 -2.75 17.97
C ASP A 218 8.62 -1.72 17.87
N ALA A 219 8.95 -0.45 17.61
CA ALA A 219 7.97 0.61 17.45
C ALA A 219 7.11 0.42 16.19
N ILE A 220 7.72 -0.02 15.08
CA ILE A 220 7.01 -0.39 13.84
C ILE A 220 6.08 -1.58 14.10
N PHE A 221 6.57 -2.61 14.80
CA PHE A 221 5.78 -3.82 15.09
C PHE A 221 4.53 -3.49 15.89
N VAL A 222 4.67 -2.72 16.96
CA VAL A 222 3.54 -2.31 17.79
C VAL A 222 2.52 -1.53 16.97
N MET A 223 2.98 -0.57 16.16
CA MET A 223 2.10 0.25 15.32
C MET A 223 1.37 -0.61 14.28
N LEU A 224 2.10 -1.34 13.44
CA LEU A 224 1.51 -2.10 12.32
C LEU A 224 0.63 -3.24 12.81
N ARG A 225 1.02 -4.01 13.84
CA ARG A 225 0.15 -5.07 14.40
C ARG A 225 -1.15 -4.51 14.97
N SER A 226 -1.11 -3.30 15.53
CA SER A 226 -2.32 -2.64 16.06
C SER A 226 -3.22 -2.07 14.94
N MET A 227 -2.65 -1.71 13.78
CA MET A 227 -3.42 -1.37 12.58
C MET A 227 -3.98 -2.62 11.87
N LEU A 228 -3.28 -3.75 11.95
CA LEU A 228 -3.63 -5.05 11.34
C LEU A 228 -4.38 -5.98 12.30
N SER A 229 -5.04 -5.44 13.32
CA SER A 229 -5.90 -6.27 14.18
C SER A 229 -7.07 -6.83 13.36
N PHE A 230 -7.37 -8.12 13.46
CA PHE A 230 -8.42 -8.74 12.67
C PHE A 230 -9.77 -8.04 12.83
N ARG A 231 -10.18 -7.77 14.08
CA ARG A 231 -11.44 -7.06 14.35
C ARG A 231 -11.32 -5.58 13.97
N PRO A 232 -12.21 -5.05 13.11
CA PRO A 232 -12.18 -3.64 12.71
C PRO A 232 -12.26 -2.69 13.92
N GLU A 233 -13.04 -3.03 14.93
CA GLU A 233 -13.31 -2.20 16.10
C GLU A 233 -12.10 -2.08 17.05
N THR A 234 -11.13 -2.98 16.92
CA THR A 234 -9.91 -2.97 17.74
C THR A 234 -8.71 -2.35 17.02
N ARG A 235 -8.85 -2.00 15.74
CA ARG A 235 -7.76 -1.35 14.97
C ARG A 235 -7.55 0.07 15.47
N LEU A 236 -6.31 0.55 15.34
CA LEU A 236 -6.01 1.96 15.59
C LEU A 236 -6.83 2.86 14.65
N THR A 237 -7.31 3.98 15.17
CA THR A 237 -7.74 5.09 14.32
C THR A 237 -6.52 5.83 13.77
N ALA A 238 -6.69 6.58 12.69
CA ALA A 238 -5.59 7.35 12.11
C ALA A 238 -4.95 8.34 13.12
N ASP A 239 -5.75 8.99 13.96
CA ASP A 239 -5.24 9.86 15.03
C ASP A 239 -4.33 9.08 16.00
N LYS A 240 -4.73 7.84 16.35
CA LYS A 240 -3.91 6.97 17.22
C LYS A 240 -2.66 6.43 16.51
N VAL A 241 -2.71 6.23 15.20
CA VAL A 241 -1.51 5.91 14.40
C VAL A 241 -0.52 7.07 14.47
N LEU A 242 -0.97 8.32 14.24
CA LEU A 242 -0.13 9.52 14.36
C LEU A 242 0.44 9.71 15.77
N GLU A 243 -0.28 9.26 16.80
CA GLU A 243 0.18 9.30 18.18
C GLU A 243 1.17 8.19 18.56
N SER A 244 1.38 7.20 17.69
CA SER A 244 2.24 6.05 17.96
C SER A 244 3.70 6.46 18.20
N LYS A 245 4.44 5.60 18.90
CA LYS A 245 5.86 5.81 19.20
C LYS A 245 6.66 6.00 17.90
N TRP A 246 6.41 5.15 16.88
CA TRP A 246 7.14 5.23 15.63
C TRP A 246 6.89 6.56 14.90
N MET A 247 5.63 6.97 14.80
CA MET A 247 5.27 8.24 14.16
C MET A 247 5.89 9.45 14.87
N LYS A 248 5.81 9.52 16.21
CA LYS A 248 6.33 10.68 16.96
C LYS A 248 7.85 10.78 17.00
N LYS A 249 8.56 9.66 17.06
CA LYS A 249 10.03 9.66 17.23
C LYS A 249 10.80 9.61 15.91
N TRP A 250 10.26 8.98 14.86
CA TRP A 250 10.96 8.82 13.59
C TRP A 250 10.26 9.53 12.41
N ALA A 251 8.99 9.24 12.16
CA ALA A 251 8.33 9.68 10.93
C ALA A 251 7.98 11.17 10.90
N LEU A 252 7.29 11.70 11.93
CA LEU A 252 6.85 13.09 11.98
C LEU A 252 8.01 14.09 12.02
N PRO A 253 9.09 13.89 12.81
CA PRO A 253 10.24 14.78 12.75
C PRO A 253 10.88 14.83 11.36
N THR A 254 10.98 13.68 10.67
CA THR A 254 11.50 13.60 9.30
C THR A 254 10.60 14.35 8.32
N TYR A 255 9.28 14.21 8.45
CA TYR A 255 8.30 14.94 7.66
C TYR A 255 8.32 16.45 7.91
N GLU A 256 8.48 16.90 9.15
CA GLU A 256 8.61 18.31 9.49
C GLU A 256 9.89 18.92 8.90
N ASN A 257 11.00 18.18 8.97
CA ASN A 257 12.26 18.55 8.34
C ASN A 257 12.09 18.66 6.81
N MET A 258 11.46 17.67 6.18
CA MET A 258 11.11 17.71 4.76
C MET A 258 10.37 19.00 4.41
N ARG A 259 9.31 19.34 5.15
CA ARG A 259 8.53 20.55 4.91
C ARG A 259 9.32 21.84 5.11
N ALA A 260 10.21 21.88 6.09
CA ALA A 260 11.07 23.03 6.35
C ALA A 260 12.09 23.24 5.22
N CYS A 261 12.61 22.14 4.66
CA CYS A 261 13.51 22.10 3.53
C CYS A 261 12.84 22.53 2.21
N SER A 262 11.65 22.03 1.90
CA SER A 262 10.89 22.46 0.71
C SER A 262 10.51 23.95 0.72
N GLY A 263 10.61 24.63 1.87
CA GLY A 263 10.34 26.07 2.02
C GLY A 263 11.57 26.99 2.04
N ARG A 264 12.80 26.45 2.15
CA ARG A 264 14.05 27.23 2.17
C ARG A 264 14.89 26.84 0.96
N GLY A 265 15.28 27.82 0.13
CA GLY A 265 16.36 27.59 -0.84
C GLY A 265 17.58 27.02 -0.12
N GLN A 266 18.07 25.87 -0.61
CA GLN A 266 18.93 24.88 0.06
C GLN A 266 20.17 25.44 0.80
N PRO A 267 20.76 24.64 1.73
CA PRO A 267 21.94 23.87 1.30
C PRO A 267 21.96 22.38 1.73
N GLU A 268 22.66 21.59 0.91
CA GLU A 268 23.15 20.19 1.04
C GLU A 268 22.27 19.19 1.82
N GLU A 269 21.46 18.42 1.08
CA GLU A 269 20.60 17.35 1.61
C GLU A 269 21.10 15.94 1.25
N VAL A 270 20.86 15.01 2.17
CA VAL A 270 21.11 13.57 2.07
C VAL A 270 20.03 12.95 1.17
N ASN A 271 20.44 12.13 0.20
CA ASN A 271 19.51 11.34 -0.64
C ASN A 271 18.81 10.26 0.19
N ILE A 272 17.62 9.83 -0.25
CA ILE A 272 16.84 8.75 0.38
C ILE A 272 17.57 7.40 0.26
#